data_AF-A0A3D5F8R0-F1
#
_entry.id   AF-A0A3D5F8R0-F1
#
_cell.length_a   1.000
_cell.length_b   1.000
_cell.length_c   1.000
_cell.angle_alpha   90.00
_cell.angle_beta   90.00
_cell.angle_gamma   90.00
#
_symmetry.space_group_name_H-M   'P 1'
#
loop_
_entity.id
_entity.type
_entity.pdbx_description
1 polymer ?
#
loop_
_entity_poly.entity_id
_entity_poly.type
_entity_poly.pdbx_seq_one_letter_code
_entity_poly.pdbx_strand_id
1 'polypeptide(L)'
;HFYVHWGFKRLLNQPMFSSTKTINEALPLRELLVKVLEPLRLQGKRFTFTGHSSGGAVAVLMADYFERQNKKAVKRVVTFGQPAVATRAWNKHYLLHHKTYRICCDLDMVTFMPPFPYYFWHVGKMLWLHDDQIYENTPTHERFLKSLHSWLLRPITYHYMRKYIRNKSLFDEH
;
A
#
# COMPACT_ATOMS: atom_id res chain seq x y z
N HIS A 1 -10.92 16.69 -9.38
CA HIS A 1 -10.83 16.42 -7.93
C HIS A 1 -11.07 14.94 -7.67
N PHE A 2 -10.23 14.27 -6.88
CA PHE A 2 -10.42 12.87 -6.51
C PHE A 2 -10.87 12.76 -5.06
N TYR A 3 -11.74 11.79 -4.78
CA TYR A 3 -12.17 11.51 -3.42
C TYR A 3 -11.28 10.41 -2.82
N VAL A 4 -10.59 10.78 -1.74
CA VAL A 4 -9.75 9.89 -0.93
C VAL A 4 -10.49 9.60 0.36
N HIS A 5 -10.38 8.37 0.88
CA HIS A 5 -10.98 7.99 2.15
C HIS A 5 -10.61 8.98 3.26
N TRP A 6 -11.63 9.47 3.99
CA TRP A 6 -11.46 10.51 5.02
C TRP A 6 -10.37 10.17 6.03
N GLY A 7 -10.27 8.91 6.47
CA GLY A 7 -9.24 8.47 7.41
C GLY A 7 -7.81 8.73 6.92
N PHE A 8 -7.51 8.44 5.64
CA PHE A 8 -6.17 8.71 5.08
C PHE A 8 -5.96 10.20 4.81
N LYS A 9 -7.01 10.93 4.43
CA LYS A 9 -6.94 12.40 4.30
C LYS A 9 -6.62 13.05 5.65
N ARG A 10 -7.26 12.59 6.73
CA ARG A 10 -6.98 13.04 8.10
C ARG A 10 -5.55 12.70 8.50
N LEU A 11 -5.08 11.49 8.22
CA LEU A 11 -3.73 11.05 8.55
C LEU A 11 -2.65 11.87 7.81
N LEU A 12 -2.86 12.20 6.53
CA LEU A 12 -1.96 13.09 5.77
C LEU A 12 -1.92 14.53 6.32
N ASN A 13 -2.99 14.97 6.98
CA ASN A 13 -3.12 16.29 7.59
C ASN A 13 -2.76 16.29 9.09
N GLN A 14 -2.45 15.13 9.67
CA GLN A 14 -2.16 15.03 11.09
C GLN A 14 -0.77 15.62 11.39
N PRO A 15 -0.65 16.50 12.41
CA PRO A 15 0.64 17.04 12.81
C PRO A 15 1.53 15.94 13.39
N MET A 16 2.79 15.92 12.94
CA MET A 16 3.77 14.91 13.34
C MET A 16 4.74 15.49 14.37
N PHE A 17 4.46 15.27 15.65
CA PHE A 17 5.25 15.80 16.76
C PHE A 17 6.56 15.03 17.01
N SER A 18 6.60 13.74 16.69
CA SER A 18 7.78 12.89 16.96
C SER A 18 8.99 13.24 16.09
N SER A 19 8.81 14.03 15.03
CA SER A 19 9.86 14.37 14.07
C SER A 19 10.28 15.84 14.14
N THR A 20 9.69 16.62 15.04
CA THR A 20 9.96 18.05 15.20
C THR A 20 10.49 18.34 16.60
N LYS A 21 11.43 19.28 16.72
CA LYS A 21 12.11 19.55 18.00
C LYS A 21 11.17 20.18 19.03
N THR A 22 10.12 20.87 18.57
CA THR A 22 9.11 21.52 19.41
C THR A 22 7.69 21.26 18.88
N ILE A 23 6.69 21.40 19.75
CA ILE A 23 5.27 21.22 19.41
C ILE A 23 4.78 22.25 18.39
N ASN A 24 5.36 23.46 18.42
CA ASN A 24 5.02 24.58 17.54
C ASN A 24 5.58 24.41 16.11
N GLU A 25 6.52 23.50 15.93
CA GLU A 25 7.12 23.18 14.62
C GLU A 25 6.46 21.99 13.93
N ALA A 26 5.48 21.35 14.57
CA ALA A 26 4.86 20.12 14.06
C ALA A 26 4.13 20.38 12.74
N LEU A 27 4.72 19.87 11.66
CA LEU A 27 4.11 19.95 10.33
C LEU A 27 3.13 18.78 10.12
N PRO A 28 2.05 18.99 9.34
CA PRO A 28 1.25 17.90 8.81
C PRO A 28 2.12 16.86 8.10
N LEU A 29 1.78 15.58 8.23
CA LEU A 29 2.57 14.47 7.64
C LEU A 29 2.92 14.71 6.16
N ARG A 30 1.96 15.17 5.34
CA ARG A 30 2.21 15.49 3.93
C ARG A 30 3.30 16.56 3.78
N GLU A 31 3.22 17.64 4.54
CA GLU A 31 4.15 18.77 4.45
C GLU A 31 5.53 18.39 4.97
N LEU A 32 5.59 17.60 6.04
CA LEU A 32 6.83 17.02 6.53
C LEU A 32 7.51 16.16 5.45
N LEU A 33 6.76 15.28 4.79
CA LEU A 33 7.29 14.46 3.70
C LEU A 33 7.79 15.30 2.52
N VAL A 34 7.06 16.35 2.14
CA VAL A 34 7.51 17.29 1.10
C VAL A 34 8.80 17.98 1.52
N LYS A 35 8.88 18.51 2.75
CA LYS A 35 10.07 19.18 3.29
C LYS A 35 11.31 18.28 3.25
N VAL A 36 11.16 17.00 3.56
CA VAL A 36 12.26 16.03 3.59
C VAL A 36 12.65 15.53 2.20
N LEU A 37 11.67 15.25 1.34
CA LEU A 37 11.91 14.59 0.06
C LEU A 37 12.27 15.57 -1.05
N GLU A 38 11.77 16.80 -1.02
CA GLU A 38 11.99 17.76 -2.11
C GLU A 38 13.47 18.10 -2.34
N PRO A 39 14.32 18.32 -1.31
CA PRO A 39 15.76 18.50 -1.51
C PRO A 39 16.42 17.28 -2.18
N LEU A 40 15.99 16.07 -1.83
CA LEU A 40 16.49 14.83 -2.44
C LEU A 40 16.05 14.70 -3.90
N ARG A 41 14.83 15.15 -4.22
CA ARG A 41 14.32 15.20 -5.60
C ARG A 41 15.16 16.14 -6.46
N LEU A 42 15.50 17.32 -5.93
CA LEU A 42 16.33 18.32 -6.63
C LEU A 42 17.74 17.81 -6.92
N GLN A 43 18.26 16.90 -6.10
CA GLN A 43 19.50 16.17 -6.36
C GLN A 43 19.34 15.06 -7.44
N GLY A 44 18.19 14.97 -8.09
CA GLY A 44 17.91 13.96 -9.12
C GLY A 44 17.53 12.58 -8.57
N LYS A 45 17.30 12.44 -7.26
CA LYS A 45 16.93 11.14 -6.67
C LYS A 45 15.49 10.78 -7.01
N ARG A 46 15.24 9.48 -7.20
CA ARG A 46 13.90 8.91 -7.41
C ARG A 46 13.47 8.12 -6.19
N PHE A 47 12.19 8.20 -5.85
CA PHE A 47 11.67 7.64 -4.60
C PHE A 47 11.10 6.23 -4.78
N THR A 48 11.37 5.36 -3.82
CA THR A 48 10.62 4.12 -3.66
C THR A 48 9.75 4.25 -2.43
N PHE A 49 8.43 4.16 -2.62
CA PHE A 49 7.48 4.22 -1.52
C PHE A 49 7.12 2.82 -1.07
N THR A 50 7.20 2.57 0.24
CA THR A 50 6.80 1.29 0.83
C THR A 50 6.06 1.50 2.14
N GLY A 51 5.25 0.53 2.52
CA GLY A 51 4.50 0.58 3.77
C GLY A 51 3.58 -0.61 3.95
N HIS A 52 3.24 -0.87 5.22
CA HIS A 52 2.28 -1.88 5.62
C HIS A 52 0.96 -1.23 6.05
N SER A 53 -0.18 -1.86 5.76
CA SER A 53 -1.51 -1.44 6.19
C SER A 53 -1.79 0.04 5.87
N SER A 54 -2.07 0.87 6.89
CA SER A 54 -2.26 2.33 6.75
C SER A 54 -1.04 3.04 6.17
N GLY A 55 0.17 2.60 6.50
CA GLY A 55 1.41 3.12 5.88
C GLY A 55 1.49 2.80 4.39
N GLY A 56 0.97 1.65 3.96
CA GLY A 56 0.81 1.32 2.54
C GLY A 56 -0.15 2.28 1.84
N ALA A 57 -1.28 2.59 2.47
CA ALA A 57 -2.22 3.58 1.94
C ALA A 57 -1.59 4.97 1.75
N VAL A 58 -0.83 5.45 2.75
CA VAL A 58 -0.07 6.72 2.66
C VAL A 58 0.97 6.66 1.55
N ALA A 59 1.71 5.55 1.45
CA ALA A 59 2.77 5.36 0.45
C ALA A 59 2.21 5.54 -0.97
N VAL A 60 1.06 4.96 -1.30
CA VAL A 60 0.46 5.09 -2.63
C VAL A 60 -0.05 6.52 -2.89
N LEU A 61 -0.67 7.15 -1.90
CA LEU A 61 -1.17 8.53 -2.03
C LEU A 61 -0.04 9.53 -2.24
N MET A 62 1.03 9.42 -1.45
CA MET A 62 2.20 10.30 -1.58
C MET A 62 2.98 10.02 -2.86
N ALA A 63 3.08 8.76 -3.30
CA ALA A 63 3.67 8.44 -4.59
C ALA A 63 2.91 9.11 -5.75
N ASP A 64 1.57 9.01 -5.79
CA ASP A 64 0.76 9.68 -6.82
C ASP A 64 0.94 11.21 -6.76
N TYR A 65 0.98 11.78 -5.55
CA TYR A 65 1.23 13.20 -5.33
C TYR A 65 2.56 13.63 -5.97
N PHE A 66 3.68 12.98 -5.64
CA PHE A 66 4.99 13.35 -6.17
C PHE A 66 5.11 13.16 -7.68
N GLU A 67 4.54 12.09 -8.24
CA GLU A 67 4.58 11.86 -9.70
C GLU A 67 3.74 12.91 -10.47
N ARG A 68 2.61 13.34 -9.91
CA ARG A 68 1.81 14.42 -10.51
C ARG A 68 2.53 15.77 -10.50
N GLN A 69 3.26 16.07 -9.43
CA GLN A 69 4.04 17.31 -9.33
C GLN A 69 5.26 17.27 -10.25
N ASN A 70 5.95 16.13 -10.30
CA ASN A 70 7.18 15.96 -11.07
C ASN A 70 7.19 14.58 -11.73
N LYS A 71 7.06 14.56 -13.07
CA LYS A 71 7.15 13.32 -13.84
C LYS A 71 8.45 12.58 -13.52
N LYS A 72 8.38 11.25 -13.40
CA LYS A 72 9.53 10.36 -13.08
C LYS A 72 10.09 10.46 -11.66
N ALA A 73 9.50 11.25 -10.77
CA ALA A 73 9.93 11.34 -9.36
C ALA A 73 9.86 9.97 -8.65
N VAL A 74 8.91 9.11 -9.01
CA VAL A 74 8.74 7.80 -8.37
C VAL A 74 9.44 6.71 -9.18
N LYS A 75 10.26 5.90 -8.51
CA LYS A 75 10.86 4.68 -9.05
C LYS A 75 9.90 3.49 -8.95
N ARG A 76 9.32 3.26 -7.78
CA ARG A 76 8.43 2.11 -7.50
C ARG A 76 7.58 2.36 -6.26
N VAL A 77 6.44 1.68 -6.18
CA VAL A 77 5.63 1.58 -4.96
C VAL A 77 5.44 0.10 -4.62
N VAL A 78 5.79 -0.32 -3.40
CA VAL A 78 5.60 -1.69 -2.93
C VAL A 78 4.91 -1.65 -1.59
N THR A 79 3.72 -2.24 -1.47
CA THR A 79 2.92 -2.13 -0.23
C THR A 79 2.49 -3.49 0.25
N PHE A 80 2.27 -3.62 1.56
CA PHE A 80 1.91 -4.87 2.21
C PHE A 80 0.57 -4.70 2.93
N GLY A 81 -0.42 -5.53 2.62
CA GLY A 81 -1.74 -5.50 3.29
C GLY A 81 -2.46 -4.14 3.20
N GLN A 82 -2.28 -3.41 2.09
CA GLN A 82 -2.87 -2.07 1.98
C GLN A 82 -4.38 -2.12 1.73
N PRO A 83 -5.19 -1.29 2.42
CA PRO A 83 -6.60 -1.11 2.12
C PRO A 83 -6.83 -0.32 0.82
N ALA A 84 -8.09 -0.26 0.37
CA ALA A 84 -8.48 0.60 -0.75
C ALA A 84 -8.54 2.06 -0.29
N VAL A 85 -7.92 2.97 -1.05
CA VAL A 85 -7.63 4.33 -0.55
C VAL A 85 -8.52 5.42 -1.12
N ALA A 86 -9.03 5.24 -2.34
CA ALA A 86 -9.72 6.29 -3.09
C ALA A 86 -10.71 5.69 -4.09
N THR A 87 -11.54 6.55 -4.68
CA THR A 87 -12.65 6.13 -5.55
C THR A 87 -12.20 5.58 -6.89
N ARG A 88 -13.14 5.00 -7.64
CA ARG A 88 -12.93 4.50 -9.02
C ARG A 88 -12.32 5.55 -9.94
N ALA A 89 -12.74 6.80 -9.78
CA ALA A 89 -12.21 7.92 -10.55
C ALA A 89 -10.71 8.10 -10.32
N TRP A 90 -10.24 7.97 -9.07
CA TRP A 90 -8.81 8.04 -8.77
C TRP A 90 -8.05 6.83 -9.32
N ASN A 91 -8.61 5.63 -9.16
CA ASN A 91 -8.03 4.42 -9.76
C ASN A 91 -7.78 4.62 -11.27
N LYS A 92 -8.77 5.07 -12.04
CA LYS A 92 -8.61 5.31 -13.50
C LYS A 92 -7.49 6.31 -13.86
N HIS A 93 -7.18 7.25 -12.97
CA HIS A 93 -6.21 8.32 -13.23
C HIS A 93 -4.89 8.14 -12.48
N TYR A 94 -4.70 7.02 -11.79
CA TYR A 94 -3.50 6.77 -11.01
C TYR A 94 -2.31 6.55 -11.94
N LEU A 95 -1.25 7.36 -11.80
CA LEU A 95 -0.18 7.42 -12.80
C LEU A 95 0.82 6.24 -12.72
N LEU A 96 0.76 5.48 -11.63
CA LEU A 96 1.84 4.55 -11.25
C LEU A 96 1.41 3.09 -11.36
N HIS A 97 0.28 2.76 -12.01
CA HIS A 97 -0.21 1.37 -12.11
C HIS A 97 0.86 0.36 -12.52
N HIS A 98 1.71 0.74 -13.48
CA HIS A 98 2.77 -0.11 -14.04
C HIS A 98 3.96 -0.36 -13.08
N LYS A 99 4.08 0.41 -11.99
CA LYS A 99 5.20 0.32 -11.03
C LYS A 99 4.73 0.28 -9.57
N THR A 100 3.47 -0.04 -9.35
CA THR A 100 2.86 -0.21 -8.01
C THR A 100 2.49 -1.67 -7.81
N TYR A 101 3.08 -2.27 -6.78
CA TYR A 101 2.91 -3.66 -6.41
C TYR A 101 2.31 -3.77 -5.01
N ARG A 102 1.21 -4.51 -4.90
CA ARG A 102 0.48 -4.73 -3.66
C ARG A 102 0.61 -6.17 -3.24
N ILE A 103 1.39 -6.40 -2.21
CA ILE A 103 1.57 -7.72 -1.62
C ILE A 103 0.44 -7.93 -0.61
N CYS A 104 -0.38 -8.94 -0.88
CA CYS A 104 -1.44 -9.41 0.01
C CYS A 104 -1.03 -10.78 0.55
N CYS A 105 -1.13 -10.96 1.86
CA CYS A 105 -1.12 -12.29 2.48
C CYS A 105 -2.57 -12.69 2.81
N ASP A 106 -2.82 -13.99 2.90
CA ASP A 106 -4.12 -14.65 3.05
C ASP A 106 -5.19 -13.90 3.87
N LEU A 107 -6.45 -14.00 3.39
CA LEU A 107 -7.67 -13.44 3.99
C LEU A 107 -7.45 -12.10 4.67
N ASP A 108 -6.95 -11.12 3.92
CA ASP A 108 -6.82 -9.75 4.39
C ASP A 108 -8.23 -9.15 4.59
N MET A 109 -8.79 -9.43 5.77
CA MET A 109 -10.07 -8.98 6.32
C MET A 109 -10.17 -7.45 6.30
N VAL A 110 -9.05 -6.73 6.15
CA VAL A 110 -8.99 -5.28 6.04
C VAL A 110 -9.43 -4.78 4.66
N THR A 111 -9.54 -5.66 3.65
CA THR A 111 -10.23 -5.35 2.39
C THR A 111 -11.75 -5.38 2.50
N PHE A 112 -12.31 -5.79 3.65
CA PHE A 112 -13.75 -5.94 3.87
C PHE A 112 -14.44 -4.78 4.63
N MET A 113 -13.76 -3.69 4.99
CA MET A 113 -14.41 -2.51 5.60
C MET A 113 -14.13 -1.21 4.83
N PRO A 114 -15.13 -0.32 4.62
CA PRO A 114 -16.48 -0.24 5.23
C PRO A 114 -17.63 -0.55 4.22
N PRO A 115 -18.94 -0.52 4.62
CA PRO A 115 -20.06 -1.39 4.17
C PRO A 115 -20.60 -1.15 2.74
N PHE A 116 -19.85 -0.46 1.89
CA PHE A 116 -20.19 -0.20 0.50
C PHE A 116 -19.15 -0.86 -0.39
N PRO A 117 -19.31 -2.16 -0.74
CA PRO A 117 -18.54 -2.72 -1.84
C PRO A 117 -18.62 -1.76 -3.05
N TYR A 118 -17.52 -1.63 -3.79
CA TYR A 118 -17.38 -0.76 -4.98
C TYR A 118 -17.16 0.74 -4.75
N TYR A 119 -17.13 1.28 -3.53
CA TYR A 119 -16.86 2.72 -3.35
C TYR A 119 -15.36 3.05 -3.49
N PHE A 120 -14.49 2.27 -2.84
CA PHE A 120 -13.03 2.44 -2.88
C PHE A 120 -12.38 1.34 -3.72
N TRP A 121 -11.37 1.72 -4.49
CA TRP A 121 -10.71 0.87 -5.47
C TRP A 121 -9.23 0.78 -5.16
N HIS A 122 -8.68 -0.42 -5.36
CA HIS A 122 -7.26 -0.66 -5.29
C HIS A 122 -6.54 -0.20 -6.56
N VAL A 123 -5.24 0.03 -6.49
CA VAL A 123 -4.40 0.45 -7.63
C VAL A 123 -3.14 -0.39 -7.72
N GLY A 124 -2.50 -0.39 -8.89
CA GLY A 124 -1.34 -1.25 -9.17
C GLY A 124 -1.69 -2.73 -9.32
N LYS A 125 -0.65 -3.55 -9.43
CA LYS A 125 -0.75 -5.02 -9.53
C LYS A 125 -0.87 -5.62 -8.13
N MET A 126 -1.79 -6.57 -7.95
CA MET A 126 -1.88 -7.35 -6.73
C MET A 126 -1.05 -8.63 -6.86
N LEU A 127 -0.19 -8.86 -5.88
CA LEU A 127 0.63 -10.06 -5.70
C LEU A 127 0.13 -10.76 -4.43
N TRP A 128 -0.51 -11.91 -4.59
CA TRP A 128 -0.99 -12.71 -3.48
C TRP A 128 0.00 -13.84 -3.21
N LEU A 129 0.56 -13.85 -2.01
CA LEU A 129 1.50 -14.89 -1.58
C LEU A 129 0.72 -16.00 -0.88
N HIS A 130 0.57 -17.14 -1.54
CA HIS A 130 -0.18 -18.29 -1.04
C HIS A 130 0.51 -19.59 -1.40
N ASP A 131 0.64 -20.51 -0.44
CA ASP A 131 1.28 -21.83 -0.61
C ASP A 131 2.62 -21.80 -1.38
N ASP A 132 3.51 -20.88 -1.00
CA ASP A 132 4.83 -20.67 -1.60
C ASP A 132 4.81 -20.33 -3.10
N GLN A 133 3.65 -19.89 -3.60
CA GLN A 133 3.46 -19.36 -4.95
C GLN A 133 3.02 -17.90 -4.91
N ILE A 134 3.35 -17.18 -6.00
CA ILE A 134 2.93 -15.80 -6.21
C ILE A 134 1.81 -15.80 -7.26
N TYR A 135 0.62 -15.38 -6.85
CA TYR A 135 -0.51 -15.22 -7.75
C TYR A 135 -0.71 -13.74 -8.09
N GLU A 136 -0.95 -13.43 -9.36
CA GLU A 136 -1.19 -12.06 -9.80
C GLU A 136 -2.67 -11.77 -10.00
N ASN A 137 -3.15 -10.64 -9.47
CA ASN A 137 -4.50 -10.09 -9.70
C ASN A 137 -5.67 -11.09 -9.48
N THR A 138 -5.48 -12.09 -8.62
CA THR A 138 -6.49 -13.11 -8.31
C THR A 138 -7.77 -12.49 -7.75
N PRO A 139 -8.93 -12.77 -8.35
CA PRO A 139 -10.22 -12.31 -7.83
C PRO A 139 -10.44 -12.69 -6.36
N THR A 140 -11.15 -11.84 -5.62
CA THR A 140 -11.38 -12.05 -4.19
C THR A 140 -12.11 -13.36 -3.88
N HIS A 141 -13.07 -13.77 -4.70
CA HIS A 141 -13.77 -15.05 -4.50
C HIS A 141 -12.85 -16.24 -4.67
N GLU A 142 -11.94 -16.22 -5.65
CA GLU A 142 -10.95 -17.27 -5.84
C GLU A 142 -9.98 -17.35 -4.67
N ARG A 143 -9.53 -16.20 -4.15
CA ARG A 143 -8.69 -16.14 -2.93
C ARG A 143 -9.40 -16.73 -1.72
N PHE A 144 -10.69 -16.41 -1.54
CA PHE A 144 -11.50 -16.94 -0.45
C PHE A 144 -11.66 -18.46 -0.56
N LEU A 145 -12.05 -18.97 -1.74
CA LEU A 145 -12.23 -20.40 -1.97
C LEU A 145 -10.92 -21.18 -1.76
N LYS A 146 -9.80 -20.69 -2.29
CA LYS A 146 -8.48 -21.30 -2.09
C LYS A 146 -8.04 -21.25 -0.62
N SER A 147 -8.25 -20.11 0.06
CA SER A 147 -7.92 -20.00 1.50
C SER A 147 -8.75 -20.97 2.35
N LEU A 148 -10.04 -21.10 2.06
CA LEU A 148 -10.93 -22.03 2.77
C LEU A 148 -10.52 -23.49 2.51
N HIS A 149 -10.19 -23.83 1.26
CA HIS A 149 -9.72 -25.17 0.91
C HIS A 149 -8.41 -25.53 1.60
N SER A 150 -7.41 -24.63 1.59
CA SER A 150 -6.12 -24.87 2.27
C SER A 150 -6.30 -24.94 3.80
N TRP A 151 -7.22 -24.16 4.39
CA TRP A 151 -7.55 -24.24 5.82
C TRP A 151 -8.19 -25.58 6.20
N LEU A 152 -9.15 -26.07 5.40
CA LEU A 152 -9.80 -27.37 5.61
C LEU A 152 -8.81 -28.54 5.53
N LEU A 153 -7.77 -28.43 4.69
CA LEU A 153 -6.78 -29.50 4.52
C LEU A 153 -5.65 -29.48 5.56
N ARG A 154 -5.35 -28.33 6.21
CA ARG A 154 -4.22 -28.20 7.15
C ARG A 154 -4.49 -27.21 8.30
N PRO A 155 -5.36 -27.55 9.28
CA PRO A 155 -5.92 -26.58 10.23
C PRO A 155 -4.93 -25.98 11.25
N ILE A 156 -3.80 -26.61 11.56
CA ILE A 156 -2.94 -26.19 12.71
C ILE A 156 -1.64 -25.48 12.28
N THR A 157 -1.20 -25.62 11.03
CA THR A 157 0.09 -25.06 10.56
C THR A 157 -0.01 -23.62 10.04
N TYR A 158 -1.20 -23.13 9.74
CA TYR A 158 -1.41 -21.83 9.05
C TYR A 158 -1.53 -20.60 9.98
N HIS A 159 -1.64 -20.79 11.30
CA HIS A 159 -2.02 -19.71 12.23
C HIS A 159 -0.87 -18.86 12.82
N TYR A 160 0.39 -19.01 12.37
CA TYR A 160 1.53 -18.28 12.97
C TYR A 160 2.12 -17.16 12.09
N MET A 161 2.42 -16.02 12.74
CA MET A 161 3.08 -14.81 12.22
C MET A 161 4.48 -15.04 11.59
N ARG A 162 5.00 -16.28 11.60
CA ARG A 162 6.30 -16.68 11.05
C ARG A 162 6.39 -16.59 9.51
N LYS A 163 5.26 -16.43 8.79
CA LYS A 163 5.23 -16.47 7.31
C LYS A 163 5.76 -15.19 6.63
N TYR A 164 5.76 -14.03 7.30
CA TYR A 164 6.34 -12.79 6.73
C TYR A 164 7.85 -12.92 6.44
N ILE A 165 8.55 -13.75 7.23
CA ILE A 165 10.01 -13.90 7.16
C ILE A 165 10.39 -15.13 6.30
N ARG A 166 9.52 -16.14 6.20
CA ARG A 166 9.85 -17.42 5.54
C ARG A 166 9.82 -17.38 4.02
N ASN A 167 9.10 -16.42 3.42
CA ASN A 167 8.97 -16.32 1.96
C ASN A 167 9.98 -15.35 1.32
N LYS A 168 10.98 -14.88 2.08
CA LYS A 168 12.07 -14.07 1.54
C LYS A 168 12.89 -14.83 0.49
N SER A 169 13.02 -16.15 0.63
CA SER A 169 13.74 -17.02 -0.31
C SER A 169 13.14 -17.05 -1.72
N LEU A 170 11.86 -16.71 -1.90
CA LEU A 170 11.23 -16.59 -3.22
C LEU A 170 11.71 -15.34 -3.99
N PHE A 171 12.33 -14.38 -3.31
CA PHE A 171 12.90 -13.18 -3.91
C PHE A 171 14.42 -13.23 -4.05
N ASP A 172 15.08 -14.29 -3.57
CA ASP A 172 16.54 -14.41 -3.56
C ASP A 172 17.08 -15.21 -4.78
N GLU A 173 16.23 -15.80 -5.63
CA GLU A 173 16.64 -16.60 -6.80
C GLU A 173 16.73 -15.84 -8.15
N HIS A 174 16.59 -14.51 -8.19
CA HIS A 174 16.76 -13.71 -9.40
C HIS A 174 17.59 -12.44 -9.21
#